data_AF-A0A0K9Q259-F1
#
_entry.id   AF-A0A0K9Q259-F1
#
_cell.length_a   1.000
_cell.length_b   1.000
_cell.length_c   1.000
_cell.angle_alpha   90.00
_cell.angle_beta   90.00
_cell.angle_gamma   90.00
#
_symmetry.space_group_name_H-M   'P 1'
#
loop_
_entity.id
_entity.type
_entity.pdbx_description
1 polymer ?
#
loop_
_entity_poly.entity_id
_entity_poly.type
_entity_poly.pdbx_seq_one_letter_code
_entity_poly.pdbx_strand_id
1 'polypeptide(L)'
;MAIVAVLLVSMAFIIMMSPLALSRNSHRPDEVRLMFESWMVEHGKSYDIKEKETRFQIFQSNVQFIDDENHPENSHSYTLGLNRFTNLTNEEFQKIYLSPKHSEVLPAGNASIRYPASVDWRSEGAVTSVKNQEKCGSCWAFMAVGAVEGINKIVTDNLVSLSAQELIDCDNENNGCKGGQIWKAFNFIKNNGGIDTDDDYPYKAEKKECDVDKGIYQEKCKSNLKYVDHSALVVGYGEDNGMKYWILKNTWGTDWGENGYMRIKRGSRRKYGMCGILRFSPVWPIKKEATSLNTDNENSLQIKMMNSGGESSAT
;
A
#
# COMPACT_ATOMS: atom_id res chain seq x y z
N MET A 1 -7.37 -71.59 -64.22
CA MET A 1 -8.63 -72.32 -63.98
C MET A 1 -8.83 -72.44 -62.47
N ALA A 2 -9.96 -71.91 -61.98
CA ALA A 2 -10.81 -72.45 -60.93
C ALA A 2 -10.30 -72.76 -59.49
N ILE A 3 -10.95 -72.09 -58.52
CA ILE A 3 -11.66 -72.63 -57.31
C ILE A 3 -10.76 -72.96 -56.08
N VAL A 4 -10.73 -72.14 -55.01
CA VAL A 4 -11.67 -71.94 -53.85
C VAL A 4 -11.48 -72.96 -52.71
N ALA A 5 -11.31 -72.44 -51.48
CA ALA A 5 -11.74 -72.94 -50.15
C ALA A 5 -10.65 -72.78 -49.05
N VAL A 6 -10.85 -72.50 -47.76
CA VAL A 6 -11.85 -71.84 -46.89
C VAL A 6 -11.35 -72.09 -45.43
N LEU A 7 -11.42 -71.06 -44.58
CA LEU A 7 -11.53 -71.05 -43.09
C LEU A 7 -10.33 -71.37 -42.15
N LEU A 8 -9.87 -70.29 -41.48
CA LEU A 8 -9.72 -70.02 -40.03
C LEU A 8 -9.21 -71.11 -39.06
N VAL A 9 -8.15 -70.82 -38.29
CA VAL A 9 -8.17 -70.48 -36.83
C VAL A 9 -6.74 -70.53 -36.23
N SER A 10 -6.45 -69.49 -35.43
CA SER A 10 -5.47 -69.33 -34.33
C SER A 10 -3.97 -69.59 -34.53
N MET A 11 -3.20 -68.49 -34.56
CA MET A 11 -1.98 -68.41 -33.76
C MET A 11 -2.04 -67.16 -32.89
N ALA A 12 -2.21 -67.40 -31.60
CA ALA A 12 -2.02 -66.42 -30.55
C ALA A 12 -0.54 -66.01 -30.52
N PHE A 13 -0.24 -64.80 -31.02
CA PHE A 13 0.94 -64.07 -30.57
C PHE A 13 0.52 -63.21 -29.39
N ILE A 14 0.76 -63.74 -28.19
CA ILE A 14 0.80 -62.95 -26.96
C ILE A 14 2.00 -62.00 -27.11
N ILE A 15 1.77 -60.84 -27.72
CA ILE A 15 2.66 -59.71 -27.50
C ILE A 15 2.37 -59.29 -26.06
N MET A 16 3.30 -59.61 -25.16
CA MET A 16 3.40 -58.90 -23.88
C MET A 16 3.55 -57.42 -24.21
N MET A 17 2.42 -56.72 -24.33
CA MET A 17 2.33 -55.30 -24.04
C MET A 17 2.67 -55.22 -22.56
N SER A 18 3.97 -55.12 -22.27
CA SER A 18 4.40 -54.42 -21.08
C SER A 18 3.61 -53.12 -21.10
N PRO A 19 2.87 -52.77 -20.05
CA PRO A 19 2.51 -51.39 -19.92
C PRO A 19 3.86 -50.69 -19.83
N LEU A 20 4.27 -50.00 -20.90
CA LEU A 20 4.94 -48.73 -20.70
C LEU A 20 3.98 -47.99 -19.79
N ALA A 21 4.17 -48.14 -18.48
CA ALA A 21 3.77 -47.13 -17.55
C ALA A 21 4.43 -45.89 -18.13
N LEU A 22 3.64 -45.04 -18.77
CA LEU A 22 3.98 -43.65 -18.93
C LEU A 22 4.42 -43.22 -17.54
N SER A 23 5.74 -43.14 -17.35
CA SER A 23 6.32 -42.67 -16.12
C SER A 23 5.91 -41.22 -16.04
N ARG A 24 4.73 -40.97 -15.46
CA ARG A 24 4.38 -39.66 -14.93
C ARG A 24 5.60 -39.24 -14.12
N ASN A 25 6.22 -38.12 -14.48
CA ASN A 25 7.39 -37.60 -13.78
C ASN A 25 6.95 -37.34 -12.33
N SER A 26 7.10 -38.34 -11.50
CA SER A 26 6.64 -38.37 -10.12
C SER A 26 7.90 -38.40 -9.30
N HIS A 27 8.20 -37.28 -8.66
CA HIS A 27 9.33 -37.18 -7.75
C HIS A 27 9.22 -38.26 -6.67
N ARG A 28 10.36 -38.87 -6.32
CA ARG A 28 10.39 -39.85 -5.24
C ARG A 28 10.06 -39.15 -3.91
N PRO A 29 9.39 -39.83 -2.96
CA PRO A 29 9.02 -39.19 -1.69
C PRO A 29 10.20 -38.53 -0.94
N ASP A 30 11.37 -39.16 -0.94
CA ASP A 30 12.59 -38.63 -0.31
C ASP A 30 13.10 -37.35 -0.99
N GLU A 31 12.94 -37.25 -2.31
CA GLU A 31 13.31 -36.08 -3.10
C GLU A 31 12.40 -34.90 -2.77
N VAL A 32 11.09 -35.13 -2.74
CA VAL A 32 10.11 -34.11 -2.33
C VAL A 32 10.34 -33.67 -0.89
N ARG A 33 10.79 -34.58 -0.01
CA ARG A 33 11.15 -34.23 1.37
C ARG A 33 12.33 -33.26 1.40
N LEU A 34 13.38 -33.50 0.63
CA LEU A 34 14.50 -32.57 0.52
C LEU A 34 14.09 -31.22 -0.07
N MET A 35 13.22 -31.22 -1.09
CA MET A 35 12.64 -29.99 -1.65
C MET A 35 11.87 -29.21 -0.58
N PHE A 36 11.07 -29.89 0.24
CA PHE A 36 10.31 -29.24 1.32
C PHE A 36 11.22 -28.64 2.39
N GLU A 37 12.27 -29.35 2.82
CA GLU A 37 13.25 -28.81 3.79
C GLU A 37 13.96 -27.57 3.21
N SER A 38 14.38 -27.62 1.94
CA SER A 38 15.00 -26.46 1.26
C SER A 38 14.02 -25.29 1.14
N TRP A 39 12.78 -25.56 0.71
CA TRP A 39 11.73 -24.56 0.56
C TRP A 39 11.39 -23.89 1.90
N MET A 40 11.36 -24.64 3.00
CA MET A 40 11.14 -24.07 4.34
C MET A 40 12.25 -23.10 4.74
N VAL A 41 13.51 -23.45 4.46
CA VAL A 41 14.65 -22.56 4.74
C VAL A 41 14.55 -21.28 3.90
N GLU A 42 14.30 -21.42 2.61
CA GLU A 42 14.14 -20.29 1.67
C GLU A 42 13.01 -19.34 2.10
N HIS A 43 11.90 -19.88 2.61
CA HIS A 43 10.71 -19.12 2.98
C HIS A 43 10.60 -18.83 4.49
N GLY A 44 11.67 -19.09 5.27
CA GLY A 44 11.72 -18.84 6.72
C GLY A 44 10.62 -19.55 7.51
N LYS A 45 10.26 -20.79 7.14
CA LYS A 45 9.21 -21.59 7.79
C LYS A 45 9.79 -22.49 8.87
N SER A 46 9.05 -22.58 9.98
CA SER A 46 9.33 -23.50 11.09
C SER A 46 8.02 -24.04 11.66
N TYR A 47 7.97 -25.34 11.93
CA TYR A 47 6.77 -26.03 12.43
C TYR A 47 7.16 -27.00 13.55
N ASP A 48 6.21 -27.33 14.42
CA ASP A 48 6.34 -28.50 15.28
C ASP A 48 6.30 -29.80 14.47
N ILE A 49 6.69 -30.93 15.07
CA ILE A 49 6.82 -32.22 14.36
C ILE A 49 5.49 -32.63 13.70
N LYS A 50 4.35 -32.42 14.37
CA LYS A 50 3.05 -32.86 13.88
C LYS A 50 2.58 -31.97 12.73
N GLU A 51 2.67 -30.65 12.90
CA GLU A 51 2.32 -29.71 11.83
C GLU A 51 3.26 -29.88 10.64
N LYS A 52 4.56 -30.07 10.87
CA LYS A 52 5.56 -30.27 9.80
C LYS A 52 5.17 -31.41 8.87
N GLU A 53 4.70 -32.53 9.43
CA GLU A 53 4.28 -33.68 8.63
C GLU A 53 3.00 -33.39 7.82
N THR A 54 2.02 -32.70 8.41
CA THR A 54 0.84 -32.24 7.67
C THR A 54 1.21 -31.27 6.55
N ARG A 55 2.10 -30.30 6.80
CA ARG A 55 2.58 -29.33 5.80
C ARG A 55 3.37 -30.00 4.69
N PHE A 56 4.16 -31.03 5.01
CA PHE A 56 4.86 -31.83 4.01
C PHE A 56 3.90 -32.56 3.07
N GLN A 57 2.84 -33.19 3.60
CA GLN A 57 1.85 -33.89 2.78
C GLN A 57 1.13 -32.94 1.81
N ILE A 58 0.75 -31.75 2.29
CA ILE A 58 0.15 -30.70 1.46
C ILE A 58 1.15 -30.23 0.38
N PHE A 59 2.40 -29.97 0.78
CA PHE A 59 3.45 -29.56 -0.15
C PHE A 59 3.67 -30.61 -1.24
N GLN A 60 3.75 -31.90 -0.88
CA GLN A 60 3.89 -33.00 -1.83
C GLN A 60 2.71 -33.06 -2.82
N SER A 61 1.48 -32.91 -2.33
CA SER A 61 0.31 -32.86 -3.21
C SER A 61 0.38 -31.68 -4.18
N ASN A 62 0.85 -30.52 -3.73
CA ASN A 62 0.97 -29.33 -4.57
C ASN A 62 2.12 -29.43 -5.59
N VAL A 63 3.24 -30.08 -5.24
CA VAL A 63 4.31 -30.40 -6.19
C VAL A 63 3.78 -31.28 -7.32
N GLN A 64 3.07 -32.36 -6.97
CA GLN A 64 2.48 -33.24 -7.98
C GLN A 64 1.47 -32.51 -8.88
N PHE A 65 0.66 -31.61 -8.31
CA PHE A 65 -0.25 -30.78 -9.08
C PHE A 65 0.50 -29.85 -10.06
N ILE A 66 1.59 -29.23 -9.61
CA ILE A 66 2.44 -28.37 -10.46
C ILE A 66 3.04 -29.17 -11.61
N ASP A 67 3.59 -30.36 -11.34
CA ASP A 67 4.20 -31.22 -12.37
C ASP A 67 3.16 -31.71 -13.38
N ASP A 68 1.97 -32.09 -12.89
CA ASP A 68 0.87 -32.52 -13.73
C ASP A 68 0.38 -31.38 -14.63
N GLU A 69 0.20 -30.16 -14.11
CA GLU A 69 -0.26 -28.99 -14.89
C GLU A 69 0.79 -28.52 -15.90
N ASN A 70 2.08 -28.55 -15.52
CA ASN A 70 3.19 -28.17 -16.39
C ASN A 70 3.56 -29.27 -17.40
N HIS A 71 2.84 -30.40 -17.43
CA HIS A 71 3.13 -31.47 -18.37
C HIS A 71 3.01 -30.95 -19.82
N PRO A 72 3.97 -31.26 -20.71
CA PRO A 72 3.96 -30.74 -22.09
C PRO A 72 2.73 -31.09 -22.92
N GLU A 73 1.98 -32.12 -22.52
CA GLU A 73 0.71 -32.51 -23.16
C GLU A 73 -0.47 -31.59 -22.78
N ASN A 74 -0.35 -30.81 -21.71
CA ASN A 74 -1.35 -29.80 -21.37
C ASN A 74 -1.11 -28.56 -22.21
N SER A 75 -2.13 -28.13 -22.94
CA SER A 75 -2.04 -27.01 -23.88
C SER A 75 -2.37 -25.66 -23.21
N HIS A 76 -1.84 -25.42 -22.02
CA HIS A 76 -2.04 -24.15 -21.30
C HIS A 76 -0.91 -23.16 -21.62
N SER A 77 -1.24 -21.87 -21.67
CA SER A 77 -0.26 -20.79 -21.98
C SER A 77 0.51 -20.31 -20.75
N TYR A 78 0.40 -21.01 -19.63
CA TYR A 78 1.02 -20.65 -18.35
C TYR A 78 1.78 -21.83 -17.76
N THR A 79 2.70 -21.52 -16.84
CA THR A 79 3.40 -22.51 -16.02
C THR A 79 3.19 -22.19 -14.55
N LEU A 80 3.08 -23.23 -13.73
CA LEU A 80 3.04 -23.13 -12.27
C LEU A 80 4.43 -23.32 -11.67
N GLY A 81 4.62 -22.85 -10.45
CA GLY A 81 5.88 -22.99 -9.73
C GLY A 81 5.70 -22.96 -8.22
N LEU A 82 6.71 -23.48 -7.52
CA LEU A 82 6.77 -23.43 -6.06
C LEU A 82 6.84 -21.97 -5.59
N ASN A 83 6.09 -21.66 -4.55
CA ASN A 83 6.03 -20.31 -3.99
C ASN A 83 5.70 -20.37 -2.49
N ARG A 84 5.58 -19.22 -1.83
CA ARG A 84 5.35 -19.13 -0.38
C ARG A 84 4.03 -19.77 0.11
N PHE A 85 3.13 -20.16 -0.79
CA PHE A 85 1.84 -20.77 -0.49
C PHE A 85 1.80 -22.28 -0.77
N THR A 86 2.87 -22.88 -1.28
CA THR A 86 2.91 -24.31 -1.66
C THR A 86 2.63 -25.26 -0.47
N ASN A 87 2.76 -24.81 0.77
CA ASN A 87 2.42 -25.61 1.96
C ASN A 87 0.95 -25.49 2.42
N LEU A 88 0.09 -24.80 1.67
CA LEU A 88 -1.31 -24.57 2.01
C LEU A 88 -2.23 -25.35 1.07
N THR A 89 -3.35 -25.82 1.60
CA THR A 89 -4.45 -26.27 0.72
C THR A 89 -5.11 -25.07 0.05
N ASN A 90 -5.86 -25.32 -1.03
CA ASN A 90 -6.64 -24.27 -1.67
C ASN A 90 -7.65 -23.63 -0.70
N GLU A 91 -8.30 -24.44 0.15
CA GLU A 91 -9.24 -23.96 1.16
C GLU A 91 -8.57 -23.07 2.21
N GLU A 92 -7.38 -23.47 2.69
CA GLU A 92 -6.59 -22.63 3.60
C GLU A 92 -6.18 -21.32 2.92
N PHE A 93 -5.69 -21.39 1.68
CA PHE A 93 -5.30 -20.21 0.92
C PHE A 93 -6.47 -19.24 0.74
N GLN A 94 -7.63 -19.75 0.30
CA GLN A 94 -8.84 -18.95 0.13
C GLN A 94 -9.29 -18.31 1.44
N LYS A 95 -9.28 -19.08 2.54
CA LYS A 95 -9.71 -18.59 3.85
C LYS A 95 -8.78 -17.53 4.43
N ILE A 96 -7.48 -17.59 4.13
CA ILE A 96 -6.47 -16.69 4.71
C ILE A 96 -6.26 -15.44 3.84
N TYR A 97 -6.26 -15.57 2.51
CA TYR A 97 -5.81 -14.49 1.62
C TYR A 97 -6.91 -13.88 0.75
N LEU A 98 -8.08 -14.53 0.60
CA LEU A 98 -9.16 -14.00 -0.21
C LEU A 98 -10.27 -13.41 0.66
N SER A 99 -10.90 -12.35 0.15
CA SER A 99 -12.05 -11.71 0.78
C SER A 99 -13.36 -12.43 0.40
N PRO A 100 -14.42 -12.34 1.24
CA PRO A 100 -15.74 -12.85 0.90
C PRO A 100 -16.25 -12.31 -0.44
N LYS A 101 -16.98 -13.14 -1.20
CA LYS A 101 -17.59 -12.73 -2.46
C LYS A 101 -18.60 -11.59 -2.22
N HIS A 102 -18.41 -10.46 -2.88
CA HIS A 102 -19.40 -9.38 -2.93
C HIS A 102 -20.34 -9.57 -4.12
N SER A 103 -21.64 -9.35 -3.89
CA SER A 103 -22.71 -9.55 -4.88
C SER A 103 -23.14 -8.27 -5.59
N GLU A 104 -22.55 -7.11 -5.26
CA GLU A 104 -22.91 -5.83 -5.87
C GLU A 104 -22.16 -5.62 -7.19
N VAL A 105 -22.92 -5.63 -8.28
CA VAL A 105 -22.45 -5.29 -9.62
C VAL A 105 -22.69 -3.79 -9.83
N LEU A 106 -21.62 -3.00 -9.93
CA LEU A 106 -21.75 -1.59 -10.32
C LEU A 106 -22.15 -1.50 -11.80
N PRO A 107 -23.08 -0.61 -12.18
CA PRO A 107 -23.48 -0.45 -13.57
C PRO A 107 -22.30 -0.01 -14.42
N ALA A 108 -22.05 -0.73 -15.52
CA ALA A 108 -21.02 -0.38 -16.48
C ALA A 108 -21.36 0.98 -17.12
N GLY A 109 -20.43 1.93 -17.02
CA GLY A 109 -20.56 3.23 -17.67
C GLY A 109 -20.57 3.07 -19.19
N ASN A 110 -21.50 3.76 -19.85
CA ASN A 110 -21.64 3.72 -21.30
C ASN A 110 -20.69 4.76 -21.92
N ALA A 111 -19.42 4.39 -22.11
CA ALA A 111 -18.42 5.29 -22.66
C ALA A 111 -17.81 4.70 -23.93
N SER A 112 -18.10 5.32 -25.09
CA SER A 112 -17.42 5.05 -26.36
C SER A 112 -16.05 5.73 -26.37
N ILE A 113 -15.13 5.20 -25.56
CA ILE A 113 -13.76 5.69 -25.47
C ILE A 113 -12.88 4.86 -26.40
N ARG A 114 -12.06 5.54 -27.20
CA ARG A 114 -11.05 4.89 -28.04
C ARG A 114 -9.80 4.65 -27.18
N TYR A 115 -9.47 3.38 -26.96
CA TYR A 115 -8.31 2.99 -26.16
C TYR A 115 -7.07 2.78 -27.04
N PRO A 116 -5.87 3.07 -26.52
CA PRO A 116 -4.62 2.62 -27.13
C PRO A 116 -4.55 1.08 -27.17
N ALA A 117 -3.71 0.53 -28.07
CA ALA A 117 -3.54 -0.91 -28.24
C ALA A 117 -2.94 -1.60 -26.99
N SER A 118 -2.12 -0.88 -26.22
CA SER A 118 -1.51 -1.35 -24.98
C SER A 118 -1.15 -0.17 -24.08
N VAL A 119 -1.29 -0.34 -22.76
CA VAL A 119 -0.85 0.63 -21.74
C VAL A 119 -0.19 -0.13 -20.62
N ASP A 120 0.94 0.39 -20.13
CA ASP A 120 1.59 -0.08 -18.92
C ASP A 120 1.94 1.13 -18.03
N TRP A 121 1.13 1.37 -17.01
CA TRP A 121 1.33 2.48 -16.08
C TRP A 121 2.64 2.38 -15.27
N ARG A 122 3.28 1.21 -15.22
CA ARG A 122 4.60 1.06 -14.59
C ARG A 122 5.67 1.77 -15.40
N SER A 123 5.60 1.65 -16.73
CA SER A 123 6.50 2.35 -17.66
C SER A 123 6.34 3.86 -17.59
N GLU A 124 5.15 4.33 -17.20
CA GLU A 124 4.84 5.75 -16.98
C GLU A 124 5.18 6.22 -15.55
N GLY A 125 5.76 5.35 -14.72
CA GLY A 125 6.11 5.66 -13.33
C GLY A 125 4.90 5.92 -12.42
N ALA A 126 3.71 5.44 -12.79
CA ALA A 126 2.43 5.63 -12.08
C ALA A 126 2.00 4.42 -11.24
N VAL A 127 2.96 3.56 -10.86
CA VAL A 127 2.72 2.38 -10.03
C VAL A 127 3.83 2.26 -9.01
N THR A 128 3.46 2.17 -7.74
CA THR A 128 4.40 1.96 -6.61
C THR A 128 4.97 0.54 -6.60
N SER A 129 5.94 0.28 -5.72
CA SER A 129 6.44 -1.08 -5.49
C SER A 129 5.34 -2.01 -4.96
N VAL A 130 5.40 -3.29 -5.34
CA VAL A 130 4.44 -4.31 -4.90
C VAL A 130 4.43 -4.42 -3.36
N LYS A 131 3.24 -4.32 -2.77
CA LYS A 131 2.99 -4.46 -1.32
C LYS A 131 2.51 -5.86 -0.94
N ASN A 132 2.48 -6.17 0.36
CA ASN A 132 2.07 -7.46 0.91
C ASN A 132 1.00 -7.28 2.01
N GLN A 133 -0.21 -7.77 1.76
CA GLN A 133 -1.36 -7.70 2.68
C GLN A 133 -1.29 -8.71 3.85
N GLU A 134 -0.26 -9.57 3.89
CA GLU A 134 -0.13 -10.65 4.85
C GLU A 134 -1.42 -11.48 4.97
N LYS A 135 -1.86 -11.79 6.20
CA LYS A 135 -3.08 -12.60 6.48
C LYS A 135 -4.33 -11.76 6.69
N CYS A 136 -4.26 -10.45 6.43
CA CYS A 136 -5.39 -9.55 6.60
C CYS A 136 -6.19 -9.48 5.29
N GLY A 137 -7.50 -9.68 5.35
CA GLY A 137 -8.44 -9.52 4.22
C GLY A 137 -8.62 -8.05 3.82
N SER A 138 -7.51 -7.38 3.49
CA SER A 138 -7.40 -5.94 3.22
C SER A 138 -7.13 -5.62 1.76
N CYS A 139 -7.28 -6.59 0.84
CA CYS A 139 -7.09 -6.37 -0.58
C CYS A 139 -7.90 -5.16 -1.11
N TRP A 140 -9.09 -4.93 -0.56
CA TRP A 140 -9.93 -3.77 -0.88
C TRP A 140 -9.23 -2.42 -0.61
N ALA A 141 -8.47 -2.32 0.49
CA ALA A 141 -7.72 -1.13 0.86
C ALA A 141 -6.49 -0.94 -0.06
N PHE A 142 -5.74 -2.01 -0.32
CA PHE A 142 -4.59 -1.96 -1.23
C PHE A 142 -4.98 -1.61 -2.67
N MET A 143 -6.12 -2.13 -3.17
CA MET A 143 -6.61 -1.77 -4.51
C MET A 143 -7.09 -0.31 -4.57
N ALA A 144 -7.74 0.18 -3.52
CA ALA A 144 -8.12 1.59 -3.43
C ALA A 144 -6.88 2.50 -3.42
N VAL A 145 -5.92 2.22 -2.54
CA VAL A 145 -4.64 2.95 -2.45
C VAL A 145 -3.90 2.94 -3.78
N GLY A 146 -3.67 1.78 -4.40
CA GLY A 146 -2.92 1.72 -5.66
C GLY A 146 -3.56 2.52 -6.80
N ALA A 147 -4.90 2.57 -6.85
CA ALA A 147 -5.61 3.41 -7.81
C ALA A 147 -5.41 4.91 -7.51
N VAL A 148 -5.45 5.31 -6.23
CA VAL A 148 -5.24 6.70 -5.79
C VAL A 148 -3.79 7.14 -6.00
N GLU A 149 -2.81 6.28 -5.71
CA GLU A 149 -1.38 6.51 -6.00
C GLU A 149 -1.17 6.77 -7.50
N GLY A 150 -1.76 5.92 -8.36
CA GLY A 150 -1.62 6.04 -9.81
C GLY A 150 -2.25 7.33 -10.36
N ILE A 151 -3.49 7.67 -9.96
CA ILE A 151 -4.11 8.92 -10.41
C ILE A 151 -3.40 10.16 -9.84
N ASN A 152 -2.85 10.08 -8.62
CA ASN A 152 -2.04 11.16 -8.05
C ASN A 152 -0.81 11.43 -8.92
N LYS A 153 -0.08 10.38 -9.34
CA LYS A 153 1.04 10.53 -10.27
C LYS A 153 0.59 11.11 -11.61
N ILE A 154 -0.51 10.63 -12.18
CA ILE A 154 -1.02 11.13 -13.47
C ILE A 154 -1.36 12.63 -13.43
N VAL A 155 -1.94 13.09 -12.32
CA VAL A 155 -2.43 14.48 -12.20
C VAL A 155 -1.36 15.44 -11.71
N THR A 156 -0.49 15.00 -10.80
CA THR A 156 0.44 15.87 -10.06
C THR A 156 1.91 15.65 -10.42
N ASP A 157 2.21 14.63 -11.22
CA ASP A 157 3.56 14.11 -11.49
C ASP A 157 4.30 13.58 -10.24
N ASN A 158 3.62 13.45 -9.10
CA ASN A 158 4.18 12.96 -7.85
C ASN A 158 3.69 11.54 -7.54
N LEU A 159 4.60 10.55 -7.52
CA LEU A 159 4.26 9.20 -7.08
C LEU A 159 4.61 9.08 -5.59
N VAL A 160 3.59 8.90 -4.76
CA VAL A 160 3.72 8.76 -3.30
C VAL A 160 3.11 7.43 -2.91
N SER A 161 3.72 6.74 -1.94
CA SER A 161 3.11 5.53 -1.40
C SER A 161 2.15 5.86 -0.27
N LEU A 162 0.90 5.40 -0.38
CA LEU A 162 -0.19 5.74 0.53
C LEU A 162 -0.54 4.60 1.48
N SER A 163 -1.19 4.94 2.59
CA SER A 163 -1.48 4.03 3.68
C SER A 163 -2.74 3.20 3.45
N ALA A 164 -2.55 1.90 3.19
CA ALA A 164 -3.68 0.97 3.27
C ALA A 164 -4.17 0.79 4.72
N GLN A 165 -3.33 1.09 5.71
CA GLN A 165 -3.64 0.92 7.13
C GLN A 165 -4.66 1.94 7.63
N GLU A 166 -4.55 3.19 7.20
CA GLU A 166 -5.53 4.23 7.53
C GLU A 166 -6.94 3.80 7.09
N LEU A 167 -7.08 3.26 5.87
CA LEU A 167 -8.36 2.72 5.41
C LEU A 167 -8.86 1.58 6.33
N ILE A 168 -7.99 0.64 6.69
CA ILE A 168 -8.37 -0.50 7.54
C ILE A 168 -8.88 -0.04 8.91
N ASP A 169 -8.26 1.00 9.47
CA ASP A 169 -8.53 1.47 10.82
C ASP A 169 -9.67 2.49 10.86
N CYS A 170 -9.73 3.40 9.88
CA CYS A 170 -10.58 4.59 9.87
C CYS A 170 -11.82 4.50 8.97
N ASP A 171 -11.82 3.70 7.89
CA ASP A 171 -13.01 3.47 7.08
C ASP A 171 -13.98 2.53 7.81
N ASN A 172 -14.86 3.13 8.61
CA ASN A 172 -15.87 2.43 9.40
C ASN A 172 -17.05 1.90 8.57
N GLU A 173 -17.17 2.25 7.29
CA GLU A 173 -18.15 1.62 6.39
C GLU A 173 -17.68 0.26 5.86
N ASN A 174 -16.38 -0.01 5.99
CA ASN A 174 -15.73 -1.30 5.71
C ASN A 174 -15.38 -2.05 6.99
N ASN A 175 -14.99 -3.33 6.84
CA ASN A 175 -14.80 -4.24 7.98
C ASN A 175 -13.32 -4.57 8.25
N GLY A 176 -12.40 -3.65 7.93
CA GLY A 176 -10.96 -3.84 8.13
C GLY A 176 -10.45 -5.12 7.47
N CYS A 177 -9.81 -6.00 8.24
CA CYS A 177 -9.30 -7.30 7.77
C CYS A 177 -10.38 -8.35 7.45
N LYS A 178 -11.66 -8.08 7.72
CA LYS A 178 -12.76 -8.99 7.34
C LYS A 178 -13.26 -8.76 5.91
N GLY A 179 -12.67 -7.82 5.18
CA GLY A 179 -13.09 -7.43 3.83
C GLY A 179 -13.77 -6.07 3.79
N GLY A 180 -13.96 -5.57 2.58
CA GLY A 180 -14.48 -4.23 2.31
C GLY A 180 -14.67 -4.00 0.83
N GLN A 181 -15.26 -2.86 0.49
CA GLN A 181 -15.57 -2.46 -0.87
C GLN A 181 -14.73 -1.25 -1.28
N ILE A 182 -14.09 -1.34 -2.45
CA ILE A 182 -13.16 -0.31 -2.94
C ILE A 182 -13.85 1.05 -3.08
N TRP A 183 -15.12 1.10 -3.53
CA TRP A 183 -15.82 2.38 -3.69
C TRP A 183 -16.11 3.09 -2.36
N LYS A 184 -16.31 2.34 -1.26
CA LYS A 184 -16.45 2.91 0.08
C LYS A 184 -15.15 3.54 0.55
N ALA A 185 -14.03 2.87 0.28
CA ALA A 185 -12.72 3.43 0.53
C ALA A 185 -12.49 4.74 -0.23
N PHE A 186 -12.89 4.82 -1.51
CA PHE A 186 -12.83 6.08 -2.26
C PHE A 186 -13.70 7.19 -1.65
N ASN A 187 -14.91 6.86 -1.19
CA ASN A 187 -15.76 7.81 -0.49
C ASN A 187 -15.13 8.28 0.83
N PHE A 188 -14.52 7.36 1.60
CA PHE A 188 -13.77 7.70 2.80
C PHE A 188 -12.66 8.69 2.47
N ILE A 189 -11.76 8.39 1.53
CA ILE A 189 -10.63 9.26 1.16
C ILE A 189 -11.13 10.66 0.78
N LYS A 190 -12.20 10.73 -0.02
CA LYS A 190 -12.81 12.00 -0.42
C LYS A 190 -13.34 12.79 0.78
N ASN A 191 -14.06 12.14 1.70
CA ASN A 191 -14.70 12.79 2.84
C ASN A 191 -13.73 13.11 3.98
N ASN A 192 -12.65 12.32 4.10
CA ASN A 192 -11.56 12.50 5.04
C ASN A 192 -10.62 13.66 4.66
N GLY A 193 -10.76 14.19 3.43
CA GLY A 193 -9.89 15.25 2.91
C GLY A 193 -8.56 14.75 2.37
N GLY A 194 -8.40 13.44 2.21
CA GLY A 194 -7.16 12.81 1.76
C GLY A 194 -6.95 11.45 2.41
N ILE A 195 -5.72 10.96 2.25
CA ILE A 195 -5.20 9.73 2.84
C ILE A 195 -3.71 9.93 3.12
N ASP A 196 -3.24 9.37 4.22
CA ASP A 196 -1.87 9.44 4.69
C ASP A 196 -0.90 8.63 3.82
N THR A 197 0.38 8.95 3.95
CA THR A 197 1.45 8.16 3.35
C THR A 197 1.65 6.84 4.12
N ASP A 198 2.20 5.83 3.47
CA ASP A 198 2.57 4.57 4.12
C ASP A 198 3.68 4.76 5.18
N ASP A 199 4.49 5.82 5.04
CA ASP A 199 5.52 6.15 6.03
C ASP A 199 4.91 6.75 7.31
N ASP A 200 3.88 7.60 7.16
CA ASP A 200 3.19 8.25 8.29
C ASP A 200 2.23 7.30 9.01
N TYR A 201 1.59 6.40 8.26
CA TYR A 201 0.67 5.40 8.80
C TYR A 201 1.02 3.98 8.29
N PRO A 202 2.07 3.35 8.85
CA PRO A 202 2.59 2.10 8.30
C PRO A 202 1.67 0.90 8.51
N TYR A 203 1.66 0.01 7.52
CA TYR A 203 0.91 -1.25 7.54
C TYR A 203 1.23 -2.16 8.73
N LYS A 204 0.18 -2.66 9.39
CA LYS A 204 0.24 -3.56 10.56
C LYS A 204 -0.46 -4.90 10.35
N ALA A 205 -1.14 -5.10 9.22
CA ALA A 205 -1.86 -6.33 8.90
C ALA A 205 -2.94 -6.74 9.93
N GLU A 206 -3.50 -5.77 10.65
CA GLU A 206 -4.60 -5.96 11.59
C GLU A 206 -5.37 -4.63 11.75
N LYS A 207 -6.66 -4.69 12.09
CA LYS A 207 -7.42 -3.47 12.42
C LYS A 207 -7.03 -2.97 13.82
N LYS A 208 -6.63 -1.71 13.91
CA LYS A 208 -6.37 -0.95 15.12
C LYS A 208 -7.43 0.14 15.30
N GLU A 209 -7.28 0.88 16.39
CA GLU A 209 -8.03 2.13 16.59
C GLU A 209 -7.56 3.16 15.57
N CYS A 210 -8.51 3.85 14.92
CA CYS A 210 -8.19 4.90 13.97
C CYS A 210 -7.40 6.02 14.66
N ASP A 211 -6.16 6.22 14.24
CA ASP A 211 -5.30 7.27 14.75
C ASP A 211 -5.63 8.62 14.11
N VAL A 212 -6.71 9.26 14.58
CA VAL A 212 -7.18 10.57 14.12
C VAL A 212 -6.29 11.75 14.51
N ASP A 213 -5.29 11.51 15.37
CA ASP A 213 -4.44 12.54 15.95
C ASP A 213 -3.11 12.69 15.19
N LYS A 214 -2.81 11.81 14.23
CA LYS A 214 -1.58 11.86 13.43
C LYS A 214 -1.68 12.89 12.30
N GLY A 215 -0.61 13.68 12.19
CA GLY A 215 -0.55 14.93 11.45
C GLY A 215 -0.56 16.17 12.33
N ILE A 216 -1.31 16.18 13.45
CA ILE A 216 -1.26 17.27 14.44
C ILE A 216 -0.29 16.91 15.57
N TYR A 217 0.93 17.39 15.46
CA TYR A 217 1.95 17.15 16.48
C TYR A 217 1.54 17.67 17.86
N GLN A 218 1.49 16.75 18.83
CA GLN A 218 1.05 17.05 20.19
C GLN A 218 1.85 16.40 21.33
N GLU A 219 2.81 15.51 21.04
CA GLU A 219 3.31 14.58 22.06
C GLU A 219 4.47 15.10 22.92
N LYS A 220 5.64 15.47 22.36
CA LYS A 220 6.83 15.73 23.20
C LYS A 220 7.74 16.85 22.70
N CYS A 221 7.38 18.09 23.03
CA CYS A 221 8.36 19.18 23.12
C CYS A 221 8.99 19.17 24.51
N LYS A 222 10.32 19.38 24.61
CA LYS A 222 11.04 19.51 25.89
C LYS A 222 10.28 20.43 26.85
N SER A 223 10.07 19.99 28.09
CA SER A 223 9.33 20.74 29.12
C SER A 223 10.00 22.07 29.48
N ASN A 224 11.33 22.13 29.34
CA ASN A 224 12.12 23.34 29.51
C ASN A 224 12.12 24.18 28.21
N LEU A 225 11.05 24.97 28.01
CA LEU A 225 10.89 25.93 26.90
C LEU A 225 11.79 27.19 27.04
N LYS A 226 12.91 27.08 27.75
CA LYS A 226 13.94 28.12 27.82
C LYS A 226 14.71 28.24 26.51
N TYR A 227 14.70 27.18 25.68
CA TYR A 227 15.36 27.13 24.39
C TYR A 227 14.36 26.70 23.31
N VAL A 228 14.01 27.61 22.42
CA VAL A 228 13.46 27.30 21.09
C VAL A 228 14.63 27.52 20.13
N ASP A 229 14.96 26.49 19.36
CA ASP A 229 16.17 26.40 18.53
C ASP A 229 15.90 26.56 17.03
N HIS A 230 14.63 26.56 16.63
CA HIS A 230 14.23 26.61 15.23
C HIS A 230 13.10 27.61 14.98
N SER A 231 13.14 28.28 13.82
CA SER A 231 12.10 29.20 13.37
C SER A 231 11.31 28.57 12.22
N ALA A 232 9.98 28.67 12.30
CA ALA A 232 9.07 28.23 11.24
C ALA A 232 8.03 29.32 10.95
N LEU A 233 7.45 29.31 9.76
CA LEU A 233 6.44 30.27 9.36
C LEU A 233 5.05 29.71 9.64
N VAL A 234 4.29 30.36 10.52
CA VAL A 234 2.85 30.08 10.64
C VAL A 234 2.16 30.61 9.38
N VAL A 235 1.58 29.72 8.57
CA VAL A 235 0.87 30.07 7.32
C VAL A 235 -0.64 29.92 7.43
N GLY A 236 -1.14 29.34 8.52
CA GLY A 236 -2.56 29.14 8.72
C GLY A 236 -2.88 28.44 10.04
N TYR A 237 -4.17 28.18 10.24
CA TYR A 237 -4.68 27.42 11.38
C TYR A 237 -5.98 26.72 10.98
N GLY A 238 -6.33 25.68 11.70
CA GLY A 238 -7.57 24.95 11.48
C GLY A 238 -8.03 24.21 12.73
N GLU A 239 -9.03 23.37 12.51
CA GLU A 239 -9.56 22.41 13.47
C GLU A 239 -9.90 21.14 12.70
N ASP A 240 -9.50 20.00 13.24
CA ASP A 240 -9.78 18.67 12.70
C ASP A 240 -10.26 17.79 13.85
N ASN A 241 -11.44 17.18 13.72
CA ASN A 241 -12.06 16.33 14.75
C ASN A 241 -12.02 16.92 16.19
N GLY A 242 -12.25 18.23 16.32
CA GLY A 242 -12.23 18.95 17.61
C GLY A 242 -10.83 19.36 18.09
N MET A 243 -9.77 18.96 17.39
CA MET A 243 -8.39 19.36 17.65
C MET A 243 -7.97 20.57 16.82
N LYS A 244 -7.73 21.68 17.52
CA LYS A 244 -7.22 22.92 16.91
C LYS A 244 -5.72 22.79 16.61
N TYR A 245 -5.30 23.28 15.44
CA TYR A 245 -3.90 23.28 15.02
C TYR A 245 -3.45 24.61 14.39
N TRP A 246 -2.14 24.83 14.36
CA TRP A 246 -1.42 25.79 13.50
C TRP A 246 -0.80 25.04 12.33
N ILE A 247 -0.75 25.64 11.14
CA ILE A 247 -0.02 25.13 9.97
C ILE A 247 1.32 25.85 9.92
N LEU A 248 2.41 25.11 10.04
CA LEU A 248 3.77 25.62 9.98
C LEU A 248 4.40 25.23 8.65
N LYS A 249 4.93 26.20 7.90
CA LYS A 249 5.85 25.98 6.79
C LYS A 249 7.27 25.87 7.33
N ASN A 250 7.95 24.77 7.03
CA ASN A 250 9.32 24.51 7.46
C ASN A 250 10.34 24.81 6.34
N THR A 251 11.62 24.64 6.66
CA THR A 251 12.79 24.90 5.79
C THR A 251 13.65 23.66 5.57
N TRP A 252 13.09 22.45 5.74
CA TRP A 252 13.81 21.18 5.69
C TRP A 252 13.50 20.33 4.46
N GLY A 253 13.04 20.93 3.37
CA GLY A 253 12.67 20.22 2.15
C GLY A 253 11.21 19.73 2.15
N THR A 254 10.74 19.26 1.00
CA THR A 254 9.38 18.72 0.82
C THR A 254 9.29 17.25 1.22
N ASP A 255 10.42 16.59 1.40
CA ASP A 255 10.60 15.24 1.92
C ASP A 255 10.46 15.15 3.44
N TRP A 256 10.25 16.29 4.12
CA TRP A 256 9.99 16.35 5.56
C TRP A 256 8.54 16.73 5.87
N GLY A 257 7.90 15.98 6.77
CA GLY A 257 6.54 16.26 7.24
C GLY A 257 5.48 16.19 6.14
N GLU A 258 4.45 17.01 6.26
CA GLU A 258 3.35 17.10 5.29
C GLU A 258 3.79 17.97 4.08
N ASN A 259 4.64 17.44 3.19
CA ASN A 259 5.21 18.16 2.03
C ASN A 259 5.97 19.45 2.42
N GLY A 260 6.78 19.40 3.48
CA GLY A 260 7.51 20.54 4.03
C GLY A 260 6.72 21.35 5.06
N TYR A 261 5.50 20.91 5.40
CA TYR A 261 4.65 21.52 6.41
C TYR A 261 4.47 20.62 7.64
N MET A 262 3.91 21.19 8.69
CA MET A 262 3.56 20.49 9.92
C MET A 262 2.32 21.14 10.53
N ARG A 263 1.37 20.33 10.98
CA ARG A 263 0.32 20.80 11.88
C ARG A 263 0.77 20.59 13.33
N ILE A 264 0.63 21.62 14.17
CA ILE A 264 0.98 21.55 15.59
C ILE A 264 -0.19 22.00 16.45
N LYS A 265 -0.41 21.32 17.59
CA LYS A 265 -1.55 21.59 18.48
C LYS A 265 -1.62 23.07 18.89
N ARG A 266 -2.75 23.69 18.58
CA ARG A 266 -3.11 25.07 18.94
C ARG A 266 -4.06 25.06 20.13
N GLY A 267 -3.94 26.08 20.98
CA GLY A 267 -4.75 26.17 22.21
C GLY A 267 -4.30 25.20 23.32
N SER A 268 -3.03 24.79 23.30
CA SER A 268 -2.44 24.02 24.41
C SER A 268 -2.52 24.81 25.72
N ARG A 269 -2.74 24.12 26.85
CA ARG A 269 -2.71 24.70 28.21
C ARG A 269 -1.30 25.15 28.66
N ARG A 270 -0.26 24.92 27.86
CA ARG A 270 1.12 25.35 28.14
C ARG A 270 1.25 26.87 27.97
N LYS A 271 1.96 27.53 28.89
CA LYS A 271 2.18 29.00 28.90
C LYS A 271 2.67 29.58 27.57
N TYR A 272 3.55 28.87 26.85
CA TYR A 272 4.12 29.31 25.57
C TYR A 272 3.59 28.51 24.36
N GLY A 273 2.43 27.87 24.49
CA GLY A 273 1.89 26.98 23.49
C GLY A 273 2.70 25.68 23.33
N MET A 274 2.29 24.83 22.41
CA MET A 274 3.04 23.63 22.06
C MET A 274 4.40 24.03 21.45
N CYS A 275 5.47 23.36 21.86
CA CYS A 275 6.86 23.61 21.42
C CYS A 275 7.38 25.05 21.57
N GLY A 276 6.75 25.86 22.43
CA GLY A 276 7.18 27.25 22.59
C GLY A 276 6.84 28.11 21.37
N ILE A 277 5.85 27.73 20.56
CA ILE A 277 5.43 28.51 19.40
C ILE A 277 5.01 29.95 19.75
N LEU A 278 4.59 30.20 20.99
CA LEU A 278 4.26 31.54 21.52
C LEU A 278 5.35 32.06 22.48
N ARG A 279 6.54 31.45 22.50
CA ARG A 279 7.63 31.84 23.41
C ARG A 279 8.22 33.18 23.02
N PHE A 280 8.43 33.35 21.72
CA PHE A 280 8.83 34.60 21.10
C PHE A 280 7.59 35.21 20.42
N SER A 281 7.45 36.52 20.53
CA SER A 281 6.38 37.22 19.81
C SER A 281 6.53 36.96 18.31
N PRO A 282 5.50 36.42 17.62
CA PRO A 282 5.53 36.33 16.17
C PRO A 282 5.77 37.73 15.59
N VAL A 283 6.61 37.81 14.57
CA VAL A 283 6.90 39.06 13.86
C VAL A 283 6.34 38.97 12.44
N TRP A 284 5.79 40.08 11.95
CA TRP A 284 5.30 40.19 10.58
C TRP A 284 5.70 41.54 9.98
N PRO A 285 6.10 41.58 8.70
CA PRO A 285 6.44 42.83 8.05
C PRO A 285 5.18 43.66 7.77
N ILE A 286 5.29 44.99 7.87
CA ILE A 286 4.27 45.93 7.44
C ILE A 286 4.80 46.66 6.20
N LYS A 287 4.13 46.51 5.06
CA LYS A 287 4.41 47.31 3.85
C LYS A 287 3.49 48.53 3.87
N LYS A 288 4.06 49.73 3.96
CA LYS A 288 3.30 50.97 3.74
C LYS A 288 2.98 51.10 2.26
N GLU A 289 1.75 51.49 1.93
CA GLU A 289 1.39 51.81 0.56
C GLU A 289 2.28 52.94 0.03
N ALA A 290 2.68 52.83 -1.22
CA ALA A 290 3.42 53.90 -1.89
C ALA A 290 2.45 55.07 -2.11
N THR A 291 2.49 56.07 -1.23
CA THR A 291 1.95 57.38 -1.58
C THR A 291 2.71 57.86 -2.81
N SER A 292 1.98 58.02 -3.91
CA SER A 292 2.50 58.40 -5.22
C SER A 292 3.39 59.64 -5.12
N LEU A 293 4.70 59.46 -5.22
CA LEU A 293 5.64 60.52 -5.52
C LEU A 293 6.56 60.05 -6.63
N ASN A 294 6.34 60.68 -7.78
CA ASN A 294 7.18 60.91 -8.94
C ASN A 294 8.21 59.85 -9.35
N THR A 295 8.03 59.45 -10.60
CA THR A 295 9.05 58.95 -11.52
C THR A 295 10.40 59.63 -11.28
N ASP A 296 11.41 58.85 -10.91
CA ASP A 296 12.71 58.76 -11.59
C ASP A 296 13.61 57.72 -10.90
N ASN A 297 14.11 56.80 -11.72
CA ASN A 297 15.30 55.94 -11.54
C ASN A 297 15.71 55.49 -10.12
N GLU A 298 15.47 54.21 -9.80
CA GLU A 298 16.54 53.18 -9.74
C GLU A 298 16.00 51.85 -9.16
N ASN A 299 16.32 50.76 -9.85
CA ASN A 299 16.13 49.38 -9.41
C ASN A 299 16.99 49.06 -8.18
N SER A 300 16.54 49.41 -6.98
CA SER A 300 17.01 48.76 -5.76
C SER A 300 15.87 48.52 -4.78
N LEU A 301 15.60 47.25 -4.49
CA LEU A 301 14.81 46.82 -3.35
C LEU A 301 15.60 47.20 -2.08
N GLN A 302 15.51 48.46 -1.68
CA GLN A 302 16.08 48.97 -0.45
C GLN A 302 15.24 48.43 0.71
N ILE A 303 15.58 47.24 1.20
CA ILE A 303 15.11 46.76 2.50
C ILE A 303 15.76 47.66 3.56
N LYS A 304 15.13 48.80 3.87
CA LYS A 304 15.48 49.60 5.04
C LYS A 304 15.07 48.81 6.28
N MET A 305 16.02 48.10 6.88
CA MET A 305 15.86 47.55 8.22
C MET A 305 15.73 48.72 9.20
N MET A 306 14.51 48.98 9.68
CA MET A 306 14.28 49.97 10.72
C MET A 306 14.61 49.34 12.07
N ASN A 307 15.53 49.96 12.80
CA ASN A 307 15.79 49.64 14.20
C ASN A 307 14.51 49.82 15.04
N SER A 308 14.29 48.89 15.95
CA SER A 308 13.21 48.90 16.93
C SER A 308 13.27 50.15 17.82
N GLY A 309 12.46 51.15 17.49
CA GLY A 309 11.99 52.14 18.46
C GLY A 309 10.82 51.52 19.21
N GLY A 310 11.04 51.16 20.48
CA GLY A 310 9.98 50.65 21.32
C GLY A 310 8.91 51.69 21.60
N GLU A 311 7.66 51.25 21.70
CA GLU A 311 6.74 51.79 22.68
C GLU A 311 5.62 50.77 22.97
N SER A 312 5.40 50.63 24.26
CA SER A 312 4.41 49.80 24.95
C SER A 312 3.00 50.37 24.88
N SER A 313 1.99 49.51 24.77
CA SER A 313 0.76 49.47 25.62
C SER A 313 -0.27 48.54 24.94
N ALA A 314 -0.72 47.47 25.61
CA ALA A 314 -2.05 47.35 26.25
C ALA A 314 -3.22 47.42 25.25
N THR A 315 -4.12 46.45 25.14
CA THR A 315 -4.77 45.56 26.13
C THR A 315 -5.06 44.18 25.55
#